data_AF-A0A9R0EDJ3-F1
#
_entry.id   AF-A0A9R0EDJ3-F1
#
_cell.length_a   1.000
_cell.length_b   1.000
_cell.length_c   1.000
_cell.angle_alpha   90.00
_cell.angle_beta   90.00
_cell.angle_gamma   90.00
#
_symmetry.space_group_name_H-M   'P 1'
#
loop_
_entity.id
_entity.type
_entity.pdbx_description
1 polymer ?
#
loop_
_entity_poly.entity_id
_entity_poly.type
_entity_poly.pdbx_seq_one_letter_code
_entity_poly.pdbx_strand_id
1 'polypeptide(L)'
;MERYPGFGNGTRLYNLDETSTTTVQRPQKVLAPKRSNVCKVTSGERGVLVTTCCIVSASGQALPPAMVFPRKNFKSHMLHDAPPGTLGLAASTGWMNAEIFVEVMQHFVKHTCASKQNPALLILDNHESHLSLEALDLAKSSGVTILTVPPHTTAKLQPLDVGLNGPFKTYYNAAVDSWLLQNPGQTLTIYHIAKCVGEAYLKAMTPINITNAFKKCGIFPYDNSVFTEEDFLPSSVTDRPEPDKENNSTTDIEDEINEPISPSILLSIPSQEIEEAIEVRASSVITIVNNNPQPEADANIKEVLSQQIPKEILGPQASTFKDVKCFITPKMLRDPLKAGPRQNKRRRPLGKSMIATDTPEKDRIAEKRNKQVKKVKKSDLFKEKKPNKIQKVRKPVKVEKITNYDTSSTEETFNMSGSSSGGTYFISDSEDDEMILDDEVISQPLLRNPNVGDFVIILIETEKKKKYYYVGKILEESNEPGYDYYVSYLKLKSKVYYKFAEPLEPDMARVTKNDIKFILPTPKIDGSSRRQTTYKFAVNLALLNFPY
;
A
#
# COMPACT_ATOMS: atom_id res chain seq x y z
N MET A 1 13.03 14.04 -36.63
CA MET A 1 14.03 13.25 -35.87
C MET A 1 13.93 11.81 -36.34
N GLU A 2 15.06 11.16 -36.60
CA GLU A 2 15.09 9.71 -36.77
C GLU A 2 14.82 9.02 -35.42
N ARG A 3 14.17 7.86 -35.44
CA ARG A 3 13.92 7.07 -34.22
C ARG A 3 15.13 6.18 -33.96
N TYR A 4 15.75 6.30 -32.78
CA TYR A 4 16.87 5.44 -32.42
C TYR A 4 16.42 3.96 -32.39
N PRO A 5 17.04 3.06 -33.18
CA PRO A 5 16.50 1.72 -33.41
C PRO A 5 16.49 0.84 -32.15
N GLY A 6 17.38 1.11 -31.19
CA GLY A 6 17.43 0.43 -29.89
C GLY A 6 16.20 0.66 -28.99
N PHE A 7 15.32 1.62 -29.30
CA PHE A 7 14.01 1.72 -28.66
C PHE A 7 12.97 0.80 -29.32
N GLY A 8 13.05 0.58 -30.63
CA GLY A 8 12.13 -0.29 -31.37
C GLY A 8 12.26 -1.77 -31.02
N ASN A 9 13.48 -2.21 -30.64
CA ASN A 9 13.75 -3.58 -30.18
C ASN A 9 13.80 -3.72 -28.63
N GLY A 10 13.44 -2.66 -27.88
CA GLY A 10 13.40 -2.67 -26.41
C GLY A 10 14.76 -2.72 -25.69
N THR A 11 15.88 -2.85 -26.40
CA THR A 11 17.22 -2.98 -25.77
C THR A 11 17.67 -1.74 -25.02
N ARG A 12 17.17 -0.56 -25.37
CA ARG A 12 17.45 0.73 -24.71
C ARG A 12 16.31 1.25 -23.84
N LEU A 13 15.26 0.45 -23.66
CA LEU A 13 14.12 0.74 -22.79
C LEU A 13 14.31 -0.01 -21.47
N TYR A 14 14.31 0.72 -20.36
CA TYR A 14 14.61 0.21 -19.03
C TYR A 14 13.55 0.60 -18.01
N ASN A 15 13.38 -0.22 -16.97
CA ASN A 15 12.59 0.08 -15.79
C ASN A 15 13.45 -0.05 -14.52
N LEU A 16 13.27 0.87 -13.57
CA LEU A 16 13.95 0.92 -12.28
C LEU A 16 12.94 1.06 -11.15
N ASP A 17 13.15 0.32 -10.07
CA ASP A 17 12.25 0.26 -8.91
C ASP A 17 12.96 -0.28 -7.64
N GLU A 18 12.61 0.27 -6.47
CA GLU A 18 13.10 -0.16 -5.17
C GLU A 18 12.21 -1.21 -4.51
N THR A 19 12.81 -2.28 -3.99
CA THR A 19 12.09 -3.30 -3.23
C THR A 19 12.78 -3.62 -1.90
N SER A 20 11.96 -3.79 -0.86
CA SER A 20 12.45 -4.04 0.51
C SER A 20 12.88 -5.50 0.68
N THR A 21 14.15 -5.71 1.01
CA THR A 21 14.66 -6.99 1.53
C THR A 21 14.88 -6.86 3.04
N THR A 22 14.56 -7.89 3.82
CA THR A 22 14.50 -7.77 5.29
C THR A 22 15.10 -9.00 5.97
N THR A 23 15.70 -8.81 7.15
CA THR A 23 16.30 -9.92 7.93
C THR A 23 15.27 -10.90 8.48
N VAL A 24 13.99 -10.54 8.51
CA VAL A 24 12.87 -11.38 8.98
C VAL A 24 11.86 -11.51 7.86
N GLN A 25 11.71 -12.71 7.33
CA GLN A 25 10.68 -13.06 6.37
C GLN A 25 9.30 -13.13 7.04
N ARG A 26 8.23 -12.78 6.33
CA ARG A 26 6.85 -13.04 6.78
C ARG A 26 6.46 -14.48 6.39
N PRO A 27 6.09 -15.36 7.34
CA PRO A 27 5.58 -16.68 7.01
C PRO A 27 4.36 -16.61 6.09
N GLN A 28 4.31 -17.46 5.07
CA GLN A 28 3.07 -17.74 4.34
C GLN A 28 2.14 -18.60 5.20
N LYS A 29 0.83 -18.51 4.95
CA LYS A 29 -0.16 -19.36 5.62
C LYS A 29 -0.04 -20.80 5.10
N VAL A 30 0.15 -21.76 6.00
CA VAL A 30 0.22 -23.19 5.67
C VAL A 30 -1.13 -23.84 5.95
N LEU A 31 -1.59 -24.71 5.05
CA LEU A 31 -2.72 -25.61 5.30
C LEU A 31 -2.20 -26.91 5.89
N ALA A 32 -2.81 -27.38 6.98
CA ALA A 32 -2.36 -28.57 7.71
C ALA A 32 -3.56 -29.33 8.32
N PRO A 33 -3.43 -30.64 8.62
CA PRO A 33 -4.50 -31.43 9.24
C PRO A 33 -5.00 -30.85 10.58
N LYS A 34 -6.28 -31.08 10.89
CA LYS A 34 -6.88 -30.67 12.17
C LYS A 34 -6.11 -31.31 13.33
N ARG A 35 -5.66 -30.49 14.31
CA ARG A 35 -4.77 -30.84 15.44
C ARG A 35 -3.28 -31.05 15.10
N SER A 36 -2.80 -30.68 13.91
CA SER A 36 -1.34 -30.63 13.64
C SER A 36 -0.74 -29.27 14.04
N ASN A 37 0.34 -29.29 14.82
CA ASN A 37 1.07 -28.08 15.22
C ASN A 37 2.16 -27.76 14.20
N VAL A 38 1.82 -26.91 13.21
CA VAL A 38 2.80 -26.42 12.22
C VAL A 38 3.26 -25.02 12.62
N CYS A 39 4.56 -24.88 12.88
CA CYS A 39 5.24 -23.60 13.08
C CYS A 39 6.23 -23.35 11.95
N LYS A 40 6.66 -22.09 11.78
CA LYS A 40 7.74 -21.71 10.88
C LYS A 40 8.71 -20.80 11.62
N VAL A 41 9.98 -21.18 11.67
CA VAL A 41 11.04 -20.38 12.28
C VAL A 41 11.29 -19.14 11.41
N THR A 42 11.40 -17.98 12.06
CA THR A 42 11.89 -16.73 11.47
C THR A 42 13.12 -16.26 12.23
N SER A 43 13.90 -15.34 11.66
CA SER A 43 15.11 -14.82 12.32
C SER A 43 14.85 -13.90 13.54
N GLY A 44 13.60 -13.74 13.96
CA GLY A 44 13.18 -12.81 15.02
C GLY A 44 11.84 -12.15 14.71
N GLU A 45 11.39 -11.25 15.60
CA GLU A 45 10.09 -10.59 15.49
C GLU A 45 10.07 -9.43 14.48
N ARG A 46 11.13 -8.61 14.46
CA ARG A 46 11.20 -7.38 13.67
C ARG A 46 12.45 -7.34 12.80
N GLY A 47 12.24 -7.42 11.49
CA GLY A 47 13.30 -7.35 10.49
C GLY A 47 13.94 -5.97 10.37
N VAL A 48 15.24 -5.96 10.10
CA VAL A 48 15.99 -4.80 9.62
C VAL A 48 15.92 -4.81 8.09
N LEU A 49 15.74 -3.63 7.47
CA LEU A 49 15.53 -3.45 6.03
C LEU A 49 16.82 -3.06 5.30
N VAL A 50 17.03 -3.67 4.13
CA VAL A 50 17.97 -3.26 3.08
C VAL A 50 17.14 -3.00 1.82
N THR A 51 17.25 -1.80 1.23
CA THR A 51 16.61 -1.54 -0.06
C THR A 51 17.43 -2.14 -1.19
N THR A 52 16.80 -2.99 -2.01
CA THR A 52 17.38 -3.50 -3.25
C THR A 52 16.70 -2.77 -4.41
N CYS A 53 17.45 -1.93 -5.12
CA CYS A 53 17.02 -1.26 -6.34
C CYS A 53 17.35 -2.16 -7.54
N CYS A 54 16.32 -2.55 -8.29
CA CYS A 54 16.42 -3.46 -9.43
C CYS A 54 16.29 -2.66 -10.73
N ILE A 55 17.05 -3.05 -11.77
CA ILE A 55 16.98 -2.41 -13.09
C ILE A 55 16.93 -3.48 -14.18
N VAL A 56 15.94 -3.40 -15.07
CA VAL A 56 15.67 -4.39 -16.13
C VAL A 56 15.36 -3.70 -17.46
N SER A 57 15.73 -4.33 -18.57
CA SER A 57 15.44 -3.90 -19.94
C SER A 57 14.21 -4.61 -20.49
N ALA A 58 13.42 -3.92 -21.32
CA ALA A 58 12.31 -4.50 -22.06
C ALA A 58 12.72 -5.67 -22.99
N SER A 59 14.00 -5.74 -23.38
CA SER A 59 14.60 -6.87 -24.10
C SER A 59 14.80 -8.14 -23.27
N GLY A 60 14.45 -8.14 -21.98
CA GLY A 60 14.65 -9.27 -21.06
C GLY A 60 16.01 -9.30 -20.35
N GLN A 61 16.86 -8.30 -20.55
CA GLN A 61 18.15 -8.19 -19.84
C GLN A 61 17.98 -7.61 -18.43
N ALA A 62 18.72 -8.17 -17.47
CA ALA A 62 18.73 -7.73 -16.07
C ALA A 62 20.10 -7.09 -15.74
N LEU A 63 20.11 -5.87 -15.21
CA LEU A 63 21.35 -5.16 -14.85
C LEU A 63 21.65 -5.35 -13.36
N PRO A 64 22.93 -5.48 -12.94
CA PRO A 64 23.28 -5.72 -11.54
C PRO A 64 22.60 -4.71 -10.59
N PRO A 65 21.85 -5.17 -9.57
CA PRO A 65 21.08 -4.28 -8.72
C PRO A 65 21.97 -3.42 -7.83
N ALA A 66 21.41 -2.37 -7.24
CA ALA A 66 22.04 -1.62 -6.15
C ALA A 66 21.41 -2.01 -4.80
N MET A 67 22.22 -2.07 -3.74
CA MET A 67 21.77 -2.44 -2.39
C MET A 67 22.17 -1.38 -1.37
N VAL A 68 21.18 -0.79 -0.69
CA VAL A 68 21.35 0.27 0.31
C VAL A 68 21.23 -0.31 1.71
N PHE A 69 22.37 -0.41 2.41
CA PHE A 69 22.43 -1.00 3.75
C PHE A 69 22.15 0.04 4.85
N PRO A 70 21.50 -0.35 5.97
CA PRO A 70 21.18 0.52 7.11
C PRO A 70 22.42 0.79 7.98
N ARG A 71 23.37 1.55 7.44
CA ARG A 71 24.70 1.86 7.99
C ARG A 71 25.13 3.27 7.57
N LYS A 72 26.11 3.84 8.27
CA LYS A 72 26.72 5.13 7.86
C LYS A 72 27.76 4.95 6.74
N ASN A 73 28.52 3.85 6.79
CA ASN A 73 29.60 3.55 5.86
C ASN A 73 29.35 2.16 5.27
N PHE A 74 29.51 2.01 3.96
CA PHE A 74 29.52 0.72 3.28
C PHE A 74 30.83 -0.03 3.56
N LYS A 75 30.82 -1.37 3.46
CA LYS A 75 32.01 -2.24 3.48
C LYS A 75 31.81 -3.39 2.49
N SER A 76 32.85 -3.74 1.73
CA SER A 76 32.79 -4.76 0.66
C SER A 76 32.15 -6.08 1.06
N HIS A 77 32.43 -6.60 2.26
CA HIS A 77 31.83 -7.85 2.76
C HIS A 77 30.31 -7.81 2.93
N MET A 78 29.66 -6.64 2.91
CA MET A 78 28.19 -6.53 2.90
C MET A 78 27.58 -7.10 1.62
N LEU A 79 28.37 -7.26 0.55
CA LEU A 79 27.98 -7.87 -0.73
C LEU A 79 28.50 -9.31 -0.91
N HIS A 80 28.77 -10.04 0.17
CA HIS A 80 29.14 -11.46 0.06
C HIS A 80 28.00 -12.25 -0.64
N ASP A 81 28.36 -13.00 -1.69
CA ASP A 81 27.43 -13.72 -2.57
C ASP A 81 26.31 -12.86 -3.22
N ALA A 82 26.51 -11.54 -3.34
CA ALA A 82 25.62 -10.68 -4.12
C ALA A 82 25.68 -11.02 -5.63
N PRO A 83 24.68 -10.60 -6.44
CA PRO A 83 24.78 -10.67 -7.91
C PRO A 83 26.08 -10.00 -8.42
N PRO A 84 26.81 -10.61 -9.37
CA PRO A 84 28.06 -10.04 -9.88
C PRO A 84 27.89 -8.61 -10.40
N GLY A 85 28.70 -7.70 -9.88
CA GLY A 85 28.65 -6.27 -10.22
C GLY A 85 27.63 -5.43 -9.46
N THR A 86 26.93 -5.97 -8.44
CA THR A 86 26.02 -5.19 -7.60
C THR A 86 26.70 -3.97 -6.97
N LEU A 87 26.01 -2.82 -7.00
CA LEU A 87 26.44 -1.60 -6.33
C LEU A 87 26.08 -1.66 -4.84
N GLY A 88 27.05 -1.41 -3.96
CA GLY A 88 26.85 -1.44 -2.50
C GLY A 88 26.91 -0.04 -1.89
N LEU A 89 25.81 0.38 -1.28
CA LEU A 89 25.61 1.73 -0.75
C LEU A 89 25.20 1.67 0.74
N ALA A 90 25.27 2.80 1.44
CA ALA A 90 24.93 2.87 2.85
C ALA A 90 24.12 4.13 3.19
N ALA A 91 22.94 3.94 3.77
CA ALA A 91 22.11 5.00 4.33
C ALA A 91 21.87 4.71 5.81
N SER A 92 21.89 5.72 6.68
CA SER A 92 21.62 5.53 8.12
C SER A 92 20.24 4.89 8.40
N THR A 93 19.29 5.05 7.48
CA THR A 93 17.93 4.51 7.53
C THR A 93 17.75 3.20 6.74
N GLY A 94 18.68 2.85 5.84
CA GLY A 94 18.55 1.75 4.87
C GLY A 94 17.69 2.07 3.63
N TRP A 95 17.14 3.28 3.52
CA TRP A 95 16.30 3.70 2.38
C TRP A 95 17.09 4.50 1.34
N MET A 96 16.60 4.48 0.10
CA MET A 96 17.09 5.35 -0.98
C MET A 96 16.92 6.83 -0.61
N ASN A 97 17.91 7.66 -0.91
CA ASN A 97 17.83 9.12 -0.78
C ASN A 97 18.26 9.80 -2.10
N ALA A 98 18.15 11.13 -2.16
CA ALA A 98 18.43 11.91 -3.38
C ALA A 98 19.92 12.01 -3.77
N GLU A 99 20.84 11.61 -2.89
CA GLU A 99 22.30 11.61 -3.08
C GLU A 99 22.76 10.22 -3.57
N ILE A 100 22.35 9.18 -2.84
CA ILE A 100 22.55 7.76 -3.16
C ILE A 100 21.93 7.42 -4.54
N PHE A 101 20.82 8.06 -4.92
CA PHE A 101 20.24 7.90 -6.25
C PHE A 101 21.15 8.44 -7.38
N VAL A 102 22.04 9.41 -7.11
CA VAL A 102 23.05 9.85 -8.09
C VAL A 102 24.06 8.73 -8.34
N GLU A 103 24.50 8.01 -7.30
CA GLU A 103 25.38 6.83 -7.44
C GLU A 103 24.70 5.70 -8.22
N VAL A 104 23.41 5.46 -7.97
CA VAL A 104 22.59 4.51 -8.75
C VAL A 104 22.49 4.93 -10.22
N MET A 105 22.34 6.23 -10.51
CA MET A 105 22.33 6.74 -11.88
C MET A 105 23.70 6.65 -12.57
N GLN A 106 24.80 6.87 -11.86
CA GLN A 106 26.15 6.63 -12.38
C GLN A 106 26.35 5.15 -12.75
N HIS A 107 25.89 4.25 -11.88
CA HIS A 107 25.92 2.80 -12.12
C HIS A 107 25.02 2.37 -13.28
N PHE A 108 23.83 2.96 -13.42
CA PHE A 108 22.97 2.77 -14.60
C PHE A 108 23.67 3.20 -15.89
N VAL A 109 24.25 4.41 -15.94
CA VAL A 109 24.97 4.91 -17.12
C VAL A 109 26.17 4.01 -17.46
N LYS A 110 26.93 3.57 -16.44
CA LYS A 110 28.05 2.62 -16.57
C LYS A 110 27.62 1.29 -17.18
N HIS A 111 26.57 0.66 -16.63
CA HIS A 111 26.13 -0.67 -17.07
C HIS A 111 25.28 -0.66 -18.35
N THR A 112 24.78 0.49 -18.78
CA THR A 112 24.10 0.65 -20.08
C THR A 112 24.98 1.28 -21.17
N CYS A 113 26.20 1.72 -20.84
CA CYS A 113 27.05 2.54 -21.71
C CYS A 113 26.29 3.71 -22.37
N ALA A 114 25.42 4.37 -21.60
CA ALA A 114 24.57 5.45 -22.11
C ALA A 114 25.40 6.67 -22.51
N SER A 115 25.07 7.23 -23.68
CA SER A 115 25.65 8.47 -24.19
C SER A 115 24.65 9.18 -25.10
N LYS A 116 24.97 10.40 -25.56
CA LYS A 116 24.13 11.11 -26.54
C LYS A 116 24.05 10.38 -27.89
N GLN A 117 25.02 9.52 -28.19
CA GLN A 117 25.08 8.66 -29.38
C GLN A 117 24.47 7.26 -29.15
N ASN A 118 24.38 6.82 -27.89
CA ASN A 118 23.76 5.56 -27.45
C ASN A 118 22.71 5.84 -26.36
N PRO A 119 21.62 6.54 -26.69
CA PRO A 119 20.65 7.00 -25.69
C PRO A 119 19.93 5.85 -24.99
N ALA A 120 19.35 6.14 -23.83
CA ALA A 120 18.55 5.20 -23.05
C ALA A 120 17.27 5.87 -22.54
N LEU A 121 16.19 5.10 -22.41
CA LEU A 121 14.93 5.54 -21.83
C LEU A 121 14.70 4.77 -20.52
N LEU A 122 14.69 5.49 -19.41
CA LEU A 122 14.53 4.96 -18.06
C LEU A 122 13.13 5.31 -17.53
N ILE A 123 12.31 4.28 -17.29
CA ILE A 123 10.99 4.41 -16.67
C ILE A 123 11.11 4.12 -15.17
N LEU A 124 10.62 5.03 -14.34
CA LEU A 124 10.61 4.90 -12.88
C LEU A 124 9.39 5.63 -12.28
N ASP A 125 9.28 5.63 -10.95
CA ASP A 125 8.15 6.23 -10.24
C ASP A 125 8.27 7.77 -10.07
N ASN A 126 7.46 8.38 -9.21
CA ASN A 126 7.46 9.83 -8.93
C ASN A 126 7.89 10.13 -7.48
N HIS A 127 8.80 9.32 -6.90
CA HIS A 127 9.32 9.52 -5.55
C HIS A 127 10.36 10.65 -5.50
N GLU A 128 10.44 11.36 -4.35
CA GLU A 128 11.25 12.58 -4.21
C GLU A 128 12.77 12.32 -4.26
N SER A 129 13.23 11.07 -4.07
CA SER A 129 14.63 10.67 -4.32
C SER A 129 15.01 10.73 -5.80
N HIS A 130 14.08 10.41 -6.70
CA HIS A 130 14.36 10.22 -8.13
C HIS A 130 14.40 11.55 -8.92
N LEU A 131 13.91 12.62 -8.31
CA LEU A 131 13.86 13.98 -8.87
C LEU A 131 14.94 14.90 -8.30
N SER A 132 16.11 14.35 -7.95
CA SER A 132 17.29 15.15 -7.61
C SER A 132 17.82 15.85 -8.87
N LEU A 133 18.08 17.17 -8.79
CA LEU A 133 18.54 17.94 -9.96
C LEU A 133 19.85 17.38 -10.54
N GLU A 134 20.73 16.91 -9.66
CA GLU A 134 22.02 16.30 -9.99
C GLU A 134 21.85 14.98 -10.76
N ALA A 135 20.91 14.13 -10.35
CA ALA A 135 20.56 12.92 -11.09
C ALA A 135 19.93 13.24 -12.46
N LEU A 136 19.11 14.29 -12.55
CA LEU A 136 18.50 14.74 -13.81
C LEU A 136 19.52 15.37 -14.78
N ASP A 137 20.50 16.13 -14.26
CA ASP A 137 21.60 16.66 -15.06
C ASP A 137 22.57 15.57 -15.53
N LEU A 138 22.92 14.62 -14.64
CA LEU A 138 23.71 13.43 -15.00
C LEU A 138 23.01 12.60 -16.08
N ALA A 139 21.70 12.38 -15.97
CA ALA A 139 20.91 11.69 -16.98
C ALA A 139 20.97 12.42 -18.32
N LYS A 140 20.66 13.73 -18.32
CA LYS A 140 20.61 14.57 -19.53
C LYS A 140 21.99 14.73 -20.20
N SER A 141 23.07 14.83 -19.43
CA SER A 141 24.44 14.84 -19.98
C SER A 141 24.82 13.50 -20.61
N SER A 142 24.38 12.39 -20.01
CA SER A 142 24.67 11.01 -20.44
C SER A 142 23.70 10.47 -21.50
N GLY A 143 22.80 11.29 -22.06
CA GLY A 143 21.84 10.84 -23.07
C GLY A 143 20.74 9.90 -22.54
N VAL A 144 20.50 9.90 -21.23
CA VAL A 144 19.39 9.17 -20.59
C VAL A 144 18.18 10.10 -20.51
N THR A 145 17.06 9.64 -21.06
CA THR A 145 15.74 10.26 -20.88
C THR A 145 15.04 9.56 -19.72
N ILE A 146 14.58 10.32 -18.72
CA ILE A 146 13.82 9.77 -17.58
C ILE A 146 12.33 10.08 -17.76
N LEU A 147 11.49 9.05 -17.70
CA LEU A 147 10.04 9.13 -17.80
C LEU A 147 9.41 8.60 -16.51
N THR A 148 8.67 9.45 -15.78
CA THR A 148 7.97 9.03 -14.56
C THR A 148 6.60 8.42 -14.89
N VAL A 149 6.22 7.29 -14.29
CA VAL A 149 4.83 6.79 -14.39
C VAL A 149 3.84 7.73 -13.66
N PRO A 150 2.55 7.74 -14.01
CA PRO A 150 1.54 8.51 -13.27
C PRO A 150 1.42 8.04 -11.80
N PRO A 151 1.16 8.93 -10.84
CA PRO A 151 1.02 8.54 -9.43
C PRO A 151 -0.04 7.47 -9.20
N HIS A 152 0.24 6.55 -8.26
CA HIS A 152 -0.64 5.43 -7.88
C HIS A 152 -0.94 4.39 -8.98
N THR A 153 -0.25 4.45 -10.13
CA THR A 153 -0.40 3.44 -11.21
C THR A 153 0.60 2.27 -11.13
N THR A 154 1.37 2.15 -10.04
CA THR A 154 2.43 1.14 -9.86
C THR A 154 1.98 -0.29 -10.18
N ALA A 155 0.78 -0.69 -9.73
CA ALA A 155 0.20 -2.01 -9.98
C ALA A 155 -0.28 -2.26 -11.44
N LYS A 156 -0.01 -1.32 -12.36
CA LYS A 156 -0.38 -1.35 -13.79
C LYS A 156 0.77 -0.97 -14.71
N LEU A 157 1.55 0.07 -14.37
CA LEU A 157 2.55 0.69 -15.24
C LEU A 157 4.01 0.57 -14.77
N GLN A 158 4.29 -0.11 -13.64
CA GLN A 158 5.65 -0.37 -13.17
C GLN A 158 6.01 -1.85 -13.37
N PRO A 159 6.68 -2.27 -14.47
CA PRO A 159 7.00 -3.66 -14.78
C PRO A 159 7.60 -4.44 -13.62
N LEU A 160 8.51 -3.83 -12.85
CA LEU A 160 9.12 -4.45 -11.68
C LEU A 160 8.07 -4.88 -10.64
N ASP A 161 7.12 -4.04 -10.26
CA ASP A 161 6.05 -4.43 -9.33
C ASP A 161 4.92 -5.28 -9.96
N VAL A 162 4.66 -5.12 -11.27
CA VAL A 162 3.60 -5.85 -12.00
C VAL A 162 3.94 -7.33 -12.25
N GLY A 163 5.23 -7.70 -12.30
CA GLY A 163 5.66 -9.06 -12.63
C GLY A 163 6.93 -9.61 -11.97
N LEU A 164 7.79 -8.80 -11.34
CA LEU A 164 9.13 -9.24 -10.92
C LEU A 164 9.35 -9.22 -9.40
N ASN A 165 8.96 -8.14 -8.72
CA ASN A 165 9.12 -7.96 -7.28
C ASN A 165 8.33 -9.02 -6.48
N GLY A 166 7.18 -9.48 -6.98
CA GLY A 166 6.39 -10.56 -6.36
C GLY A 166 7.14 -11.89 -6.34
N PRO A 167 7.55 -12.44 -7.50
CA PRO A 167 8.44 -13.59 -7.58
C PRO A 167 9.76 -13.39 -6.80
N PHE A 168 10.41 -12.23 -6.91
CA PHE A 168 11.64 -11.93 -6.17
C PHE A 168 11.46 -12.03 -4.65
N LYS A 169 10.42 -11.40 -4.08
CA LYS A 169 10.10 -11.51 -2.65
C LYS A 169 9.81 -12.96 -2.25
N THR A 170 9.23 -13.76 -3.15
CA THR A 170 8.96 -15.19 -2.92
C THR A 170 10.24 -16.02 -2.88
N TYR A 171 11.13 -15.88 -3.87
CA TYR A 171 12.43 -16.57 -3.88
C TYR A 171 13.38 -16.08 -2.79
N TYR A 172 13.33 -14.80 -2.43
CA TYR A 172 14.09 -14.24 -1.31
C TYR A 172 13.69 -14.89 0.02
N ASN A 173 12.38 -15.02 0.29
CA ASN A 173 11.90 -15.72 1.48
C ASN A 173 12.40 -17.17 1.51
N ALA A 174 12.35 -17.88 0.37
CA ALA A 174 12.83 -19.26 0.27
C ALA A 174 14.37 -19.38 0.47
N ALA A 175 15.16 -18.40 0.02
CA ALA A 175 16.59 -18.35 0.28
C ALA A 175 16.89 -18.06 1.77
N VAL A 176 16.12 -17.18 2.41
CA VAL A 176 16.18 -16.94 3.87
C VAL A 176 15.81 -18.18 4.67
N ASP A 177 14.74 -18.88 4.29
CA ASP A 177 14.35 -20.16 4.92
C ASP A 177 15.46 -21.21 4.78
N SER A 178 16.06 -21.31 3.59
CA SER A 178 17.17 -22.23 3.31
C SER A 178 18.40 -21.89 4.15
N TRP A 179 18.72 -20.59 4.31
CA TRP A 179 19.81 -20.14 5.15
C TRP A 179 19.58 -20.49 6.63
N LEU A 180 18.37 -20.29 7.15
CA LEU A 180 18.02 -20.61 8.54
C LEU A 180 18.08 -22.13 8.82
N LEU A 181 17.71 -22.97 7.84
CA LEU A 181 17.85 -24.43 7.95
C LEU A 181 19.32 -24.89 7.94
N GLN A 182 20.19 -24.20 7.20
CA GLN A 182 21.63 -24.49 7.13
C GLN A 182 22.41 -23.97 8.36
N ASN A 183 21.88 -22.97 9.07
CA ASN A 183 22.58 -22.29 10.18
C ASN A 183 21.73 -22.35 11.47
N PRO A 184 21.46 -23.55 12.02
CA PRO A 184 20.63 -23.72 13.21
C PRO A 184 21.18 -22.94 14.40
N GLY A 185 20.29 -22.24 15.11
CA GLY A 185 20.64 -21.38 16.25
C GLY A 185 21.21 -20.00 15.89
N GLN A 186 21.45 -19.70 14.60
CA GLN A 186 21.93 -18.38 14.17
C GLN A 186 20.80 -17.48 13.66
N THR A 187 20.97 -16.16 13.80
CA THR A 187 20.08 -15.16 13.21
C THR A 187 20.63 -14.62 11.90
N LEU A 188 19.75 -14.41 10.92
CA LEU A 188 20.06 -13.77 9.66
C LEU A 188 20.36 -12.29 9.91
N THR A 189 21.60 -11.87 9.63
CA THR A 189 22.01 -10.47 9.76
C THR A 189 21.90 -9.75 8.41
N ILE A 190 22.00 -8.42 8.39
CA ILE A 190 22.04 -7.67 7.12
C ILE A 190 23.20 -8.08 6.21
N TYR A 191 24.28 -8.65 6.77
CA TYR A 191 25.46 -9.10 6.02
C TYR A 191 25.18 -10.40 5.23
N HIS A 192 24.10 -11.12 5.55
CA HIS A 192 23.69 -12.34 4.86
C HIS A 192 22.61 -12.06 3.78
N ILE A 193 22.00 -10.86 3.78
CA ILE A 193 20.96 -10.48 2.81
C ILE A 193 21.49 -10.50 1.37
N ALA A 194 22.74 -10.10 1.14
CA ALA A 194 23.37 -10.13 -0.18
C ALA A 194 23.31 -11.52 -0.84
N LYS A 195 23.63 -12.58 -0.10
CA LYS A 195 23.50 -13.98 -0.55
C LYS A 195 22.06 -14.34 -0.92
N CYS A 196 21.10 -14.06 -0.03
CA CYS A 196 19.69 -14.34 -0.27
C CYS A 196 19.14 -13.53 -1.46
N VAL A 197 19.66 -12.33 -1.70
CA VAL A 197 19.38 -11.53 -2.90
C VAL A 197 20.02 -12.15 -4.15
N GLY A 198 21.26 -12.64 -4.09
CA GLY A 198 21.92 -13.36 -5.18
C GLY A 198 21.08 -14.53 -5.68
N GLU A 199 20.69 -15.42 -4.76
CA GLU A 199 19.84 -16.58 -5.07
C GLU A 199 18.46 -16.20 -5.61
N ALA A 200 17.84 -15.14 -5.07
CA ALA A 200 16.49 -14.71 -5.47
C ALA A 200 16.46 -13.96 -6.79
N TYR A 201 17.48 -13.12 -7.05
CA TYR A 201 17.58 -12.28 -8.23
C TYR A 201 17.69 -13.14 -9.50
N LEU A 202 18.56 -14.16 -9.49
CA LEU A 202 18.74 -15.09 -10.61
C LEU A 202 17.46 -15.89 -10.94
N LYS A 203 16.64 -16.21 -9.93
CA LYS A 203 15.37 -16.94 -10.09
C LYS A 203 14.21 -16.02 -10.52
N ALA A 204 14.25 -14.74 -10.15
CA ALA A 204 13.18 -13.78 -10.44
C ALA A 204 13.38 -13.03 -11.76
N MET A 205 14.58 -12.50 -12.00
CA MET A 205 14.89 -11.57 -13.10
C MET A 205 15.25 -12.31 -14.39
N THR A 206 14.44 -13.32 -14.75
CA THR A 206 14.62 -14.08 -15.98
C THR A 206 14.10 -13.29 -17.19
N PRO A 207 14.65 -13.48 -18.41
CA PRO A 207 14.17 -12.79 -19.60
C PRO A 207 12.68 -13.01 -19.87
N ILE A 208 12.16 -14.21 -19.55
CA ILE A 208 10.74 -14.56 -19.69
C ILE A 208 9.88 -13.76 -18.71
N ASN A 209 10.28 -13.63 -17.44
CA ASN A 209 9.52 -12.86 -16.46
C ASN A 209 9.55 -11.36 -16.82
N ILE A 210 10.71 -10.85 -17.24
CA ILE A 210 10.90 -9.44 -17.58
C ILE A 210 10.08 -9.05 -18.81
N THR A 211 10.20 -9.79 -19.92
CA THR A 211 9.44 -9.49 -21.15
C THR A 211 7.93 -9.59 -20.94
N ASN A 212 7.45 -10.58 -20.18
CA ASN A 212 6.03 -10.67 -19.81
C ASN A 212 5.57 -9.52 -18.91
N ALA A 213 6.41 -9.02 -18.00
CA ALA A 213 6.09 -7.86 -17.17
C ALA A 213 5.93 -6.58 -17.99
N PHE A 214 6.87 -6.29 -18.92
CA PHE A 214 6.77 -5.14 -19.83
C PHE A 214 5.55 -5.23 -20.76
N LYS A 215 5.24 -6.42 -21.27
CA LYS A 215 4.06 -6.67 -22.12
C LYS A 215 2.76 -6.44 -21.34
N LYS A 216 2.68 -6.94 -20.09
CA LYS A 216 1.52 -6.77 -19.20
C LYS A 216 1.28 -5.32 -18.75
N CYS A 217 2.28 -4.44 -18.89
CA CYS A 217 2.12 -3.00 -18.69
C CYS A 217 1.71 -2.23 -19.96
N GLY A 218 1.63 -2.88 -21.13
CA GLY A 218 1.45 -2.20 -22.43
C GLY A 218 2.66 -1.35 -22.86
N ILE A 219 3.82 -1.54 -22.21
CA ILE A 219 5.01 -0.70 -22.41
C ILE A 219 5.90 -1.27 -23.52
N PHE A 220 6.11 -2.59 -23.55
CA PHE A 220 6.88 -3.23 -24.62
C PHE A 220 6.44 -4.69 -24.91
N PRO A 221 6.00 -5.02 -26.14
CA PRO A 221 5.63 -4.10 -27.22
C PRO A 221 4.62 -3.05 -26.75
N TYR A 222 4.65 -1.85 -27.34
CA TYR A 222 3.72 -0.79 -26.96
C TYR A 222 2.30 -1.15 -27.39
N ASP A 223 1.38 -1.20 -26.43
CA ASP A 223 -0.02 -1.56 -26.63
C ASP A 223 -0.88 -0.78 -25.61
N ASN A 224 -1.73 0.10 -26.10
CA ASN A 224 -2.64 0.91 -25.28
C ASN A 224 -3.98 0.22 -24.98
N SER A 225 -4.23 -0.98 -25.53
CA SER A 225 -5.46 -1.76 -25.32
C SER A 225 -5.37 -2.73 -24.13
N VAL A 226 -4.21 -2.83 -23.49
CA VAL A 226 -3.94 -3.75 -22.35
C VAL A 226 -4.80 -3.45 -21.11
N PHE A 227 -5.33 -2.23 -20.98
CA PHE A 227 -6.24 -1.84 -19.89
C PHE A 227 -7.67 -1.70 -20.43
N THR A 228 -8.59 -2.50 -19.89
CA THR A 228 -10.01 -2.50 -20.27
C THR A 228 -10.82 -1.56 -19.37
N GLU A 229 -12.10 -1.31 -19.68
CA GLU A 229 -12.99 -0.54 -18.80
C GLU A 229 -13.07 -1.08 -17.36
N GLU A 230 -12.88 -2.40 -17.19
CA GLU A 230 -12.85 -3.06 -15.87
C GLU A 230 -11.75 -2.52 -14.96
N ASP A 231 -10.59 -2.14 -15.53
CA ASP A 231 -9.50 -1.54 -14.77
C ASP A 231 -9.80 -0.12 -14.29
N PHE A 232 -10.73 0.57 -14.96
CA PHE A 232 -11.20 1.90 -14.58
C PHE A 232 -12.44 1.88 -13.68
N LEU A 233 -13.17 0.75 -13.59
CA LEU A 233 -14.33 0.60 -12.69
C LEU A 233 -14.08 1.05 -11.23
N PRO A 234 -12.94 0.76 -10.57
CA PRO A 234 -12.67 1.26 -9.21
C PRO A 234 -12.63 2.79 -9.12
N SER A 235 -12.29 3.49 -10.20
CA SER A 235 -12.28 4.95 -10.25
C SER A 235 -13.67 5.56 -10.44
N SER A 236 -14.64 4.78 -10.94
CA SER A 236 -15.98 5.26 -11.36
C SER A 236 -16.74 6.02 -10.26
N VAL A 237 -16.62 5.63 -9.00
CA VAL A 237 -17.20 6.33 -7.83
C VAL A 237 -16.58 7.71 -7.59
N THR A 238 -15.31 7.89 -7.91
CA THR A 238 -14.55 9.14 -7.68
C THR A 238 -14.43 10.04 -8.90
N ASP A 239 -14.61 9.46 -10.09
CA ASP A 239 -14.49 10.18 -11.35
C ASP A 239 -15.69 11.12 -11.59
N ARG A 240 -15.35 12.34 -11.96
CA ARG A 240 -16.22 13.51 -12.06
C ARG A 240 -15.43 14.63 -12.75
N PRO A 241 -16.08 15.47 -13.58
CA PRO A 241 -15.40 16.52 -14.33
C PRO A 241 -14.55 17.43 -13.44
N GLU A 242 -13.51 18.03 -14.02
CA GLU A 242 -12.90 19.24 -13.44
C GLU A 242 -14.02 20.26 -13.15
N PRO A 243 -13.95 21.06 -12.07
CA PRO A 243 -14.86 22.19 -11.98
C PRO A 243 -14.55 23.11 -13.16
N ASP A 244 -15.57 23.64 -13.82
CA ASP A 244 -15.36 24.57 -14.92
C ASP A 244 -14.46 25.71 -14.45
N LYS A 245 -13.43 25.98 -15.24
CA LYS A 245 -12.69 27.23 -15.10
C LYS A 245 -13.60 28.30 -15.67
N GLU A 246 -14.45 28.86 -14.82
CA GLU A 246 -15.02 30.17 -15.07
C GLU A 246 -13.88 31.09 -15.53
N ASN A 247 -13.95 31.54 -16.77
CA ASN A 247 -12.98 32.47 -17.33
C ASN A 247 -13.24 33.85 -16.72
N ASN A 248 -12.92 33.99 -15.44
CA ASN A 248 -12.72 35.28 -14.80
C ASN A 248 -11.47 35.91 -15.42
N SER A 249 -11.66 36.47 -16.61
CA SER A 249 -10.89 37.58 -17.14
C SER A 249 -11.20 38.85 -16.33
N THR A 250 -11.06 38.76 -15.00
CA THR A 250 -10.78 39.90 -14.16
C THR A 250 -9.38 40.36 -14.55
N THR A 251 -9.32 41.41 -15.35
CA THR A 251 -8.07 42.05 -15.75
C THR A 251 -7.35 42.56 -14.51
N ASP A 252 -6.20 41.96 -14.18
CA ASP A 252 -5.26 42.49 -13.19
C ASP A 252 -4.57 43.75 -13.77
N ILE A 253 -5.34 44.85 -13.90
CA ILE A 253 -4.87 46.18 -14.29
C ILE A 253 -5.57 47.21 -13.40
N GLU A 254 -4.92 47.59 -12.29
CA GLU A 254 -5.11 48.88 -11.62
C GLU A 254 -3.93 49.12 -10.66
N ASP A 255 -2.84 49.71 -11.18
CA ASP A 255 -1.83 50.45 -10.41
C ASP A 255 -0.82 51.17 -11.35
N GLU A 256 -1.33 51.96 -12.30
CA GLU A 256 -0.52 52.95 -13.05
C GLU A 256 -1.36 54.23 -13.30
N ILE A 257 -0.75 55.42 -13.29
CA ILE A 257 -1.42 56.69 -12.95
C ILE A 257 -1.35 57.72 -14.09
N ASN A 258 -2.47 58.42 -14.35
CA ASN A 258 -2.70 59.53 -15.30
C ASN A 258 -2.52 59.17 -16.80
N GLU A 259 -3.47 59.46 -17.70
CA GLU A 259 -3.88 60.81 -18.11
C GLU A 259 -5.34 60.91 -18.63
N PRO A 260 -5.90 62.14 -18.85
CA PRO A 260 -7.34 62.33 -19.08
C PRO A 260 -7.81 62.27 -20.55
N ILE A 261 -8.71 61.31 -20.82
CA ILE A 261 -9.93 61.36 -21.65
C ILE A 261 -10.03 62.44 -22.77
N SER A 262 -10.29 61.97 -24.00
CA SER A 262 -11.20 62.64 -24.94
C SER A 262 -12.04 61.61 -25.73
N PRO A 263 -13.38 61.70 -25.78
CA PRO A 263 -14.23 60.67 -26.39
C PRO A 263 -14.75 61.07 -27.79
N SER A 264 -14.91 60.11 -28.70
CA SER A 264 -15.74 60.29 -29.91
C SER A 264 -16.18 59.01 -30.62
N ILE A 265 -17.49 58.99 -30.92
CA ILE A 265 -18.17 58.27 -32.01
C ILE A 265 -18.48 56.76 -31.76
N LEU A 266 -19.58 56.34 -32.39
CA LEU A 266 -20.45 55.18 -32.13
C LEU A 266 -20.78 54.50 -33.48
N LEU A 267 -21.49 53.35 -33.46
CA LEU A 267 -22.14 52.67 -34.61
C LEU A 267 -21.19 51.86 -35.53
N SER A 268 -21.59 50.73 -36.16
CA SER A 268 -22.87 49.98 -36.11
C SER A 268 -22.70 48.54 -36.66
N ILE A 269 -23.69 47.66 -36.38
CA ILE A 269 -23.93 46.34 -37.02
C ILE A 269 -25.36 46.36 -37.59
N PRO A 270 -25.65 45.77 -38.77
CA PRO A 270 -26.44 44.52 -38.87
C PRO A 270 -25.77 43.49 -39.85
N SER A 271 -25.90 42.16 -39.81
CA SER A 271 -26.97 41.18 -39.46
C SER A 271 -27.80 40.68 -40.67
N GLN A 272 -27.82 39.36 -40.94
CA GLN A 272 -28.95 38.58 -41.51
C GLN A 272 -28.71 37.04 -41.48
N GLU A 273 -29.78 36.23 -41.58
CA GLU A 273 -29.87 34.79 -41.21
C GLU A 273 -30.47 33.89 -42.34
N ILE A 274 -30.84 32.63 -41.96
CA ILE A 274 -31.80 31.62 -42.53
C ILE A 274 -31.09 30.33 -43.05
N GLU A 275 -31.23 29.07 -42.56
CA GLU A 275 -32.37 28.13 -42.22
C GLU A 275 -33.00 27.42 -43.45
N GLU A 276 -33.36 26.11 -43.52
CA GLU A 276 -32.96 24.81 -42.89
C GLU A 276 -33.33 23.68 -43.95
N ALA A 277 -33.57 22.35 -43.83
CA ALA A 277 -33.70 21.31 -42.79
C ALA A 277 -33.64 19.85 -43.40
N ILE A 278 -33.61 18.79 -42.55
CA ILE A 278 -34.36 17.46 -42.65
C ILE A 278 -34.19 16.54 -43.93
N GLU A 279 -34.12 15.18 -43.92
CA GLU A 279 -34.13 14.09 -42.91
C GLU A 279 -33.55 12.71 -43.43
N VAL A 280 -33.04 11.88 -42.50
CA VAL A 280 -33.27 10.40 -42.29
C VAL A 280 -32.76 9.22 -43.19
N ARG A 281 -32.50 8.08 -42.48
CA ARG A 281 -32.42 6.62 -42.82
C ARG A 281 -31.31 6.03 -43.73
N ALA A 282 -30.22 5.62 -43.07
CA ALA A 282 -29.75 4.23 -42.86
C ALA A 282 -29.80 3.14 -43.98
N SER A 283 -28.61 2.56 -44.22
CA SER A 283 -28.31 1.12 -44.49
C SER A 283 -28.68 0.45 -45.84
N SER A 284 -27.67 0.10 -46.66
CA SER A 284 -27.15 -1.29 -46.76
C SER A 284 -26.27 -1.57 -48.02
N VAL A 285 -25.50 -2.68 -47.96
CA VAL A 285 -24.84 -3.44 -49.07
C VAL A 285 -23.50 -2.92 -49.61
N ILE A 286 -22.63 -3.88 -49.95
CA ILE A 286 -21.24 -3.76 -50.41
C ILE A 286 -21.15 -4.28 -51.86
N THR A 287 -20.39 -3.59 -52.72
CA THR A 287 -19.89 -4.17 -53.98
C THR A 287 -18.46 -3.71 -54.26
N ILE A 288 -17.50 -4.64 -54.27
CA ILE A 288 -16.24 -4.49 -55.01
C ILE A 288 -16.07 -5.77 -55.84
N VAL A 289 -16.04 -5.60 -57.16
CA VAL A 289 -15.77 -6.68 -58.13
C VAL A 289 -14.27 -6.75 -58.37
N ASN A 290 -13.74 -7.96 -58.52
CA ASN A 290 -12.44 -8.17 -59.15
C ASN A 290 -12.52 -9.38 -60.09
N ASN A 291 -11.89 -9.29 -61.26
CA ASN A 291 -12.12 -10.21 -62.37
C ASN A 291 -11.18 -11.43 -62.37
N ASN A 292 -11.70 -12.53 -62.92
CA ASN A 292 -10.97 -13.75 -63.30
C ASN A 292 -10.31 -13.56 -64.70
N PRO A 293 -9.41 -14.45 -65.21
CA PRO A 293 -9.81 -15.81 -65.60
C PRO A 293 -8.77 -16.94 -65.39
N GLN A 294 -9.21 -18.16 -65.73
CA GLN A 294 -8.52 -19.47 -65.74
C GLN A 294 -7.96 -19.79 -67.18
N PRO A 295 -7.54 -21.02 -67.63
CA PRO A 295 -7.91 -22.40 -67.17
C PRO A 295 -6.79 -23.49 -67.17
N GLU A 296 -7.22 -24.75 -66.88
CA GLU A 296 -6.68 -26.05 -67.36
C GLU A 296 -5.28 -26.55 -66.88
N ALA A 297 -5.02 -27.87 -66.66
CA ALA A 297 -5.82 -29.10 -66.88
C ALA A 297 -5.46 -30.28 -65.92
N ASP A 298 -6.38 -31.25 -65.85
CA ASP A 298 -6.23 -32.69 -65.56
C ASP A 298 -5.69 -33.23 -64.21
N ALA A 299 -6.02 -34.51 -63.96
CA ALA A 299 -5.92 -35.17 -62.66
C ALA A 299 -5.55 -36.66 -62.77
N ASN A 300 -4.80 -37.18 -61.79
CA ASN A 300 -4.95 -38.56 -61.32
C ASN A 300 -4.33 -38.77 -59.92
N ILE A 301 -4.28 -40.04 -59.48
CA ILE A 301 -3.71 -40.53 -58.21
C ILE A 301 -4.61 -40.28 -56.99
N LYS A 302 -5.61 -41.16 -56.88
CA LYS A 302 -5.98 -41.72 -55.56
C LYS A 302 -4.84 -42.63 -55.07
N GLU A 303 -5.00 -43.11 -53.83
CA GLU A 303 -4.30 -44.28 -53.27
C GLU A 303 -2.86 -44.06 -52.78
N VAL A 304 -2.75 -43.59 -51.53
CA VAL A 304 -1.84 -44.19 -50.54
C VAL A 304 -2.48 -44.10 -49.15
N LEU A 305 -2.56 -45.26 -48.48
CA LEU A 305 -2.95 -45.54 -47.09
C LEU A 305 -4.08 -44.72 -46.43
N SER A 306 -5.25 -45.36 -46.37
CA SER A 306 -6.14 -45.29 -45.21
C SER A 306 -5.62 -46.16 -44.05
N GLN A 307 -6.17 -45.94 -42.84
CA GLN A 307 -6.07 -46.67 -41.54
C GLN A 307 -5.61 -45.74 -40.40
N GLN A 308 -6.32 -45.55 -39.28
CA GLN A 308 -7.43 -46.31 -38.67
C GLN A 308 -8.55 -45.42 -38.08
N ILE A 309 -9.65 -46.09 -37.70
CA ILE A 309 -10.99 -45.61 -37.30
C ILE A 309 -11.23 -46.20 -35.87
N PRO A 310 -11.90 -45.53 -34.89
CA PRO A 310 -13.34 -45.20 -35.03
C PRO A 310 -13.88 -43.89 -34.42
N LYS A 311 -14.93 -43.39 -35.08
CA LYS A 311 -16.12 -42.83 -34.43
C LYS A 311 -17.19 -43.91 -34.44
N GLU A 312 -17.98 -44.03 -33.37
CA GLU A 312 -19.44 -44.16 -33.48
C GLU A 312 -20.14 -44.07 -32.11
N ILE A 313 -21.22 -43.29 -32.05
CA ILE A 313 -22.58 -43.68 -31.64
C ILE A 313 -23.45 -42.41 -31.62
N LEU A 314 -24.64 -42.54 -32.22
CA LEU A 314 -25.84 -41.69 -32.23
C LEU A 314 -25.88 -40.34 -31.45
N GLY A 315 -26.43 -39.32 -32.12
CA GLY A 315 -27.17 -38.23 -31.46
C GLY A 315 -28.58 -38.68 -31.00
N PRO A 316 -29.47 -37.79 -30.51
CA PRO A 316 -29.71 -36.46 -31.11
C PRO A 316 -29.98 -35.32 -30.10
N GLN A 317 -30.54 -34.22 -30.62
CA GLN A 317 -31.20 -33.09 -29.94
C GLN A 317 -30.28 -31.96 -29.45
N ALA A 318 -30.79 -30.73 -29.62
CA ALA A 318 -30.12 -29.51 -29.21
C ALA A 318 -30.25 -29.32 -27.69
N SER A 319 -29.13 -29.10 -27.01
CA SER A 319 -29.12 -28.58 -25.65
C SER A 319 -28.61 -27.14 -25.64
N THR A 320 -29.43 -26.30 -25.01
CA THR A 320 -29.23 -24.90 -24.64
C THR A 320 -27.78 -24.44 -24.44
N PHE A 321 -27.53 -23.19 -24.86
CA PHE A 321 -26.34 -22.42 -24.49
C PHE A 321 -26.05 -22.59 -22.99
N LYS A 322 -24.87 -23.11 -22.64
CA LYS A 322 -24.43 -23.14 -21.24
C LYS A 322 -24.17 -21.71 -20.79
N ASP A 323 -24.74 -21.35 -19.63
CA ASP A 323 -24.55 -20.04 -19.03
C ASP A 323 -23.06 -19.72 -18.86
N VAL A 324 -22.56 -18.79 -19.67
CA VAL A 324 -21.49 -17.91 -19.22
C VAL A 324 -22.06 -17.20 -18.01
N LYS A 325 -21.48 -17.43 -16.81
CA LYS A 325 -21.86 -16.68 -15.61
C LYS A 325 -21.58 -15.20 -15.88
N CYS A 326 -22.63 -14.48 -16.27
CA CYS A 326 -22.59 -13.05 -16.47
C CYS A 326 -22.08 -12.43 -15.16
N PHE A 327 -20.93 -11.76 -15.23
CA PHE A 327 -20.39 -11.05 -14.09
C PHE A 327 -21.30 -9.86 -13.82
N ILE A 328 -22.19 -10.00 -12.84
CA ILE A 328 -23.15 -8.96 -12.45
C ILE A 328 -22.34 -7.77 -11.95
N THR A 329 -22.07 -6.81 -12.83
CA THR A 329 -21.33 -5.60 -12.47
C THR A 329 -22.11 -4.85 -11.40
N PRO A 330 -21.43 -4.11 -10.48
CA PRO A 330 -22.14 -3.34 -9.45
C PRO A 330 -23.22 -2.42 -10.02
N LYS A 331 -22.98 -1.84 -11.21
CA LYS A 331 -23.92 -1.00 -11.96
C LYS A 331 -25.26 -1.70 -12.30
N MET A 332 -25.25 -3.02 -12.51
CA MET A 332 -26.48 -3.80 -12.75
C MET A 332 -27.32 -4.05 -11.50
N LEU A 333 -26.74 -3.84 -10.31
CA LEU A 333 -27.44 -3.93 -9.01
C LEU A 333 -27.86 -2.54 -8.50
N ARG A 334 -27.01 -1.53 -8.69
CA ARG A 334 -27.28 -0.11 -8.39
C ARG A 334 -26.22 0.75 -9.07
N ASP A 335 -26.58 1.93 -9.57
CA ASP A 335 -25.55 2.89 -9.98
C ASP A 335 -24.59 3.19 -8.80
N PRO A 336 -23.27 3.19 -9.03
CA PRO A 336 -22.29 3.41 -7.98
C PRO A 336 -22.47 4.81 -7.37
N LEU A 337 -22.43 4.89 -6.04
CA LEU A 337 -22.57 6.16 -5.31
C LEU A 337 -21.42 7.11 -5.69
N LYS A 338 -21.70 7.98 -6.67
CA LYS A 338 -20.79 9.03 -7.12
C LYS A 338 -20.44 9.96 -5.96
N ALA A 339 -19.16 10.26 -5.80
CA ALA A 339 -18.70 11.29 -4.89
C ALA A 339 -19.32 12.64 -5.28
N GLY A 340 -19.85 13.37 -4.29
CA GLY A 340 -20.49 14.67 -4.50
C GLY A 340 -19.57 15.72 -5.16
N PRO A 341 -20.11 16.87 -5.56
CA PRO A 341 -19.41 17.86 -6.39
C PRO A 341 -18.05 18.29 -5.80
N ARG A 342 -17.12 18.65 -6.69
CA ARG A 342 -15.78 19.11 -6.30
C ARG A 342 -15.88 20.46 -5.58
N GLN A 343 -15.59 20.50 -4.29
CA GLN A 343 -15.50 21.78 -3.55
C GLN A 343 -14.30 22.59 -4.06
N ASN A 344 -14.52 23.87 -4.36
CA ASN A 344 -13.50 24.84 -4.78
C ASN A 344 -12.55 25.25 -3.62
N LYS A 345 -11.73 24.29 -3.18
CA LYS A 345 -10.59 24.48 -2.29
C LYS A 345 -9.31 24.45 -3.11
N ARG A 346 -8.38 25.39 -2.89
CA ARG A 346 -7.07 25.45 -3.55
C ARG A 346 -6.31 24.12 -3.35
N ARG A 347 -6.43 23.19 -4.30
CA ARG A 347 -5.78 21.87 -4.26
C ARG A 347 -4.28 22.05 -4.53
N ARG A 348 -3.45 21.16 -3.96
CA ARG A 348 -2.09 20.97 -4.51
C ARG A 348 -2.24 20.43 -5.94
N PRO A 349 -1.41 20.84 -6.90
CA PRO A 349 -1.46 20.26 -8.24
C PRO A 349 -1.23 18.74 -8.14
N LEU A 350 -2.03 17.98 -8.89
CA LEU A 350 -1.88 16.54 -9.00
C LEU A 350 -0.51 16.20 -9.61
N GLY A 351 0.10 15.11 -9.17
CA GLY A 351 1.25 14.56 -9.86
C GLY A 351 0.81 14.02 -11.23
N LYS A 352 1.65 14.22 -12.24
CA LYS A 352 1.46 13.71 -13.61
C LYS A 352 2.66 12.85 -13.99
N SER A 353 2.50 12.04 -15.04
CA SER A 353 3.66 11.56 -15.79
C SER A 353 4.41 12.76 -16.40
N MET A 354 5.74 12.72 -16.39
CA MET A 354 6.59 13.74 -16.99
C MET A 354 7.88 13.14 -17.52
N ILE A 355 8.46 13.77 -18.54
CA ILE A 355 9.84 13.55 -18.92
C ILE A 355 10.69 14.42 -17.97
N ALA A 356 11.24 13.84 -16.91
CA ALA A 356 11.89 14.59 -15.84
C ALA A 356 13.21 15.27 -16.29
N THR A 357 13.81 14.76 -17.36
CA THR A 357 14.99 15.34 -18.02
C THR A 357 14.66 16.46 -19.02
N ASP A 358 13.38 16.69 -19.33
CA ASP A 358 12.96 17.80 -20.18
C ASP A 358 13.10 19.15 -19.44
N THR A 359 13.48 20.20 -20.17
CA THR A 359 13.90 21.48 -19.58
C THR A 359 12.78 22.14 -18.75
N PRO A 360 11.52 22.29 -19.23
CA PRO A 360 10.48 22.98 -18.47
C PRO A 360 10.08 22.28 -17.17
N GLU A 361 10.06 20.94 -17.13
CA GLU A 361 9.75 20.22 -15.89
C GLU A 361 10.97 20.13 -14.96
N LYS A 362 12.20 20.05 -15.48
CA LYS A 362 13.42 20.17 -14.67
C LYS A 362 13.50 21.54 -13.97
N ASP A 363 13.25 22.62 -14.69
CA ASP A 363 13.27 23.97 -14.13
C ASP A 363 12.15 24.16 -13.09
N ARG A 364 10.98 23.57 -13.33
CA ARG A 364 9.88 23.52 -12.37
C ARG A 364 10.20 22.68 -11.13
N ILE A 365 11.03 21.63 -11.23
CA ILE A 365 11.57 20.89 -10.08
C ILE A 365 12.59 21.76 -9.33
N ALA A 366 13.46 22.47 -10.03
CA ALA A 366 14.43 23.40 -9.43
C ALA A 366 13.74 24.53 -8.67
N GLU A 367 12.69 25.12 -9.24
CA GLU A 367 11.83 26.09 -8.56
C GLU A 367 11.20 25.53 -7.28
N LYS A 368 10.62 24.32 -7.34
CA LYS A 368 10.01 23.68 -6.15
C LYS A 368 11.05 23.52 -5.04
N ARG A 369 12.25 23.01 -5.36
CA ARG A 369 13.36 22.83 -4.42
C ARG A 369 13.85 24.16 -3.85
N ASN A 370 14.00 25.19 -4.68
CA ASN A 370 14.34 26.55 -4.24
C ASN A 370 13.25 27.16 -3.33
N LYS A 371 11.97 26.92 -3.63
CA LYS A 371 10.82 27.36 -2.82
C LYS A 371 10.71 26.56 -1.50
N GLN A 372 11.12 25.30 -1.45
CA GLN A 372 11.30 24.52 -0.22
C GLN A 372 12.46 25.09 0.63
N VAL A 373 13.66 25.23 0.06
CA VAL A 373 14.86 25.73 0.78
C VAL A 373 14.64 27.13 1.36
N LYS A 374 14.01 28.05 0.60
CA LYS A 374 13.63 29.38 1.11
C LYS A 374 12.65 29.30 2.29
N LYS A 375 11.73 28.32 2.32
CA LYS A 375 10.83 28.08 3.47
C LYS A 375 11.54 27.49 4.68
N VAL A 376 12.47 26.54 4.47
CA VAL A 376 13.27 25.94 5.56
C VAL A 376 14.09 27.05 6.23
N LYS A 377 14.93 27.77 5.48
CA LYS A 377 15.73 28.91 5.96
C LYS A 377 14.87 29.96 6.69
N LYS A 378 13.69 30.30 6.16
CA LYS A 378 12.75 31.21 6.85
C LYS A 378 12.20 30.63 8.15
N SER A 379 11.94 29.33 8.23
CA SER A 379 11.44 28.71 9.47
C SER A 379 12.52 28.58 10.55
N ASP A 380 13.79 28.39 10.17
CA ASP A 380 14.92 28.35 11.10
C ASP A 380 15.27 29.75 11.64
N LEU A 381 15.29 30.77 10.79
CA LEU A 381 15.37 32.19 11.20
C LEU A 381 14.22 32.61 12.14
N PHE A 382 13.08 31.91 12.12
CA PHE A 382 11.96 32.11 13.05
C PHE A 382 12.05 31.24 14.32
N LYS A 383 12.93 30.23 14.38
CA LYS A 383 13.29 29.51 15.62
C LYS A 383 14.29 30.33 16.43
N GLU A 384 15.35 30.84 15.78
CA GLU A 384 16.39 31.66 16.40
C GLU A 384 15.85 32.96 17.00
N LYS A 385 14.78 33.52 16.43
CA LYS A 385 14.12 34.74 16.94
C LYS A 385 13.12 34.53 18.09
N LYS A 386 13.03 33.34 18.69
CA LYS A 386 12.29 33.16 19.95
C LYS A 386 13.21 33.50 21.14
N PRO A 387 12.86 34.46 22.02
CA PRO A 387 13.67 34.73 23.20
C PRO A 387 13.70 33.49 24.11
N ASN A 388 14.88 33.17 24.64
CA ASN A 388 15.08 32.05 25.55
C ASN A 388 14.16 32.19 26.77
N LYS A 389 13.21 31.26 26.93
CA LYS A 389 12.50 31.12 28.21
C LYS A 389 13.51 30.68 29.27
N ILE A 390 13.78 31.57 30.22
CA ILE A 390 14.65 31.35 31.37
C ILE A 390 14.28 30.02 32.03
N GLN A 391 15.24 29.10 32.12
CA GLN A 391 15.08 27.87 32.89
C GLN A 391 14.91 28.25 34.36
N LYS A 392 13.85 27.76 35.01
CA LYS A 392 13.69 27.95 36.46
C LYS A 392 14.78 27.16 37.18
N VAL A 393 15.85 27.84 37.58
CA VAL A 393 16.88 27.31 38.47
C VAL A 393 16.21 26.77 39.73
N ARG A 394 16.29 25.46 39.96
CA ARG A 394 15.93 24.86 41.24
C ARG A 394 16.96 25.31 42.27
N LYS A 395 16.52 25.90 43.39
CA LYS A 395 17.42 26.28 44.48
C LYS A 395 18.11 25.03 45.05
N PRO A 396 19.41 25.09 45.41
CA PRO A 396 20.04 24.03 46.16
C PRO A 396 19.45 23.98 47.58
N VAL A 397 19.25 22.77 48.11
CA VAL A 397 18.96 22.54 49.52
C VAL A 397 20.30 22.46 50.26
N LYS A 398 20.37 22.97 51.50
CA LYS A 398 21.58 22.92 52.34
C LYS A 398 22.01 21.47 52.61
N VAL A 399 23.31 21.26 52.65
CA VAL A 399 23.95 20.17 53.39
C VAL A 399 24.86 20.80 54.44
N GLU A 400 24.71 20.40 55.70
CA GLU A 400 25.61 20.78 56.80
C GLU A 400 26.25 19.53 57.44
N LYS A 401 27.14 19.71 58.42
CA LYS A 401 28.38 18.93 58.56
C LYS A 401 28.29 17.67 59.45
N ILE A 402 28.82 16.51 59.02
CA ILE A 402 30.15 15.88 59.31
C ILE A 402 30.27 15.24 60.71
N THR A 403 31.11 14.18 60.81
CA THR A 403 31.60 13.41 61.99
C THR A 403 30.79 12.16 62.38
N ASN A 404 31.39 11.03 62.78
CA ASN A 404 32.80 10.53 62.69
C ASN A 404 32.85 9.01 63.03
N TYR A 405 33.93 8.31 62.62
CA TYR A 405 34.47 7.04 63.20
C TYR A 405 33.56 5.78 63.19
N ASP A 406 34.04 4.52 63.27
CA ASP A 406 35.34 3.90 62.94
C ASP A 406 35.19 2.37 62.76
N THR A 407 36.05 1.72 61.95
CA THR A 407 36.39 0.26 61.99
C THR A 407 35.24 -0.78 61.82
N SER A 408 35.41 -2.08 61.51
CA SER A 408 36.58 -2.96 61.28
C SER A 408 36.29 -4.06 60.21
N SER A 409 37.27 -4.95 60.01
CA SER A 409 37.20 -6.30 59.40
C SER A 409 36.04 -7.19 59.93
N THR A 410 35.63 -8.32 59.31
CA THR A 410 36.43 -9.42 58.70
C THR A 410 35.79 -10.13 57.48
N GLU A 411 36.56 -11.04 56.89
CA GLU A 411 36.14 -12.08 55.94
C GLU A 411 35.27 -13.17 56.63
N GLU A 412 34.45 -13.94 55.89
CA GLU A 412 34.69 -15.37 55.59
C GLU A 412 33.53 -16.11 54.86
N THR A 413 33.94 -17.16 54.13
CA THR A 413 33.25 -18.34 53.58
C THR A 413 31.71 -18.49 53.55
N PHE A 414 31.20 -18.74 52.33
CA PHE A 414 30.63 -20.04 51.88
C PHE A 414 29.75 -20.87 52.85
N ASN A 415 28.50 -21.17 52.44
CA ASN A 415 28.02 -22.57 52.37
C ASN A 415 26.72 -22.75 51.56
N MET A 416 26.41 -23.99 51.15
CA MET A 416 25.34 -24.31 50.19
C MET A 416 24.45 -25.48 50.66
N SER A 417 23.23 -25.16 51.12
CA SER A 417 22.12 -26.11 51.40
C SER A 417 20.83 -25.32 51.71
N GLY A 418 19.62 -25.76 51.41
CA GLY A 418 19.19 -26.93 50.63
C GLY A 418 17.71 -27.28 50.86
N SER A 419 16.96 -27.54 49.78
CA SER A 419 15.63 -28.16 49.73
C SER A 419 14.38 -27.45 50.31
N SER A 420 13.26 -27.72 49.62
CA SER A 420 11.88 -27.87 50.13
C SER A 420 10.94 -26.65 50.28
N SER A 421 9.80 -26.78 49.58
CA SER A 421 8.41 -26.53 50.00
C SER A 421 7.95 -25.18 50.60
N GLY A 422 6.79 -24.74 50.11
CA GLY A 422 5.87 -23.86 50.84
C GLY A 422 6.08 -22.37 50.56
N GLY A 423 5.05 -21.70 50.06
CA GLY A 423 5.05 -20.25 49.90
C GLY A 423 4.33 -19.56 51.06
N THR A 424 4.72 -18.32 51.37
CA THR A 424 3.82 -17.33 51.98
C THR A 424 4.26 -15.92 51.63
N TYR A 425 3.25 -15.06 51.46
CA TYR A 425 3.24 -13.63 51.17
C TYR A 425 4.43 -12.78 51.68
N PHE A 426 4.84 -11.85 50.81
CA PHE A 426 4.99 -10.44 51.20
C PHE A 426 4.22 -9.53 50.23
N ILE A 427 3.82 -8.36 50.73
CA ILE A 427 2.85 -7.38 50.21
C ILE A 427 3.61 -6.05 50.01
N SER A 428 3.34 -5.11 49.09
CA SER A 428 2.25 -4.87 48.12
C SER A 428 2.78 -4.09 46.90
N ASP A 429 2.05 -4.14 45.78
CA ASP A 429 1.57 -2.90 45.15
C ASP A 429 0.18 -3.18 44.53
N SER A 430 -0.73 -2.21 44.55
CA SER A 430 -2.17 -2.45 44.32
C SER A 430 -2.69 -1.90 42.99
N GLU A 431 -3.12 -2.80 42.10
CA GLU A 431 -4.00 -2.49 40.96
C GLU A 431 -5.30 -3.31 41.07
N ASP A 432 -6.41 -2.81 40.51
CA ASP A 432 -7.78 -3.34 40.69
C ASP A 432 -7.92 -4.85 40.37
N ASP A 433 -8.61 -5.62 41.24
CA ASP A 433 -9.08 -7.00 40.97
C ASP A 433 -10.15 -7.03 39.85
N GLU A 434 -9.75 -6.83 38.58
CA GLU A 434 -10.67 -6.93 37.44
C GLU A 434 -11.09 -8.39 37.21
N MET A 435 -12.32 -8.72 37.63
CA MET A 435 -12.93 -10.05 37.46
C MET A 435 -12.79 -10.57 36.03
N ILE A 436 -12.37 -11.82 35.85
CA ILE A 436 -12.20 -12.44 34.53
C ILE A 436 -13.53 -13.03 34.06
N LEU A 437 -13.92 -12.74 32.81
CA LEU A 437 -15.03 -13.40 32.13
C LEU A 437 -14.49 -14.43 31.13
N ASP A 438 -14.65 -15.70 31.49
CA ASP A 438 -14.47 -16.86 30.62
C ASP A 438 -15.82 -17.47 30.21
N ASP A 439 -15.78 -18.53 29.40
CA ASP A 439 -16.98 -19.27 28.97
C ASP A 439 -17.65 -20.05 30.13
N GLU A 440 -16.98 -20.27 31.28
CA GLU A 440 -17.59 -20.95 32.45
C GLU A 440 -18.47 -19.98 33.24
N VAL A 441 -17.98 -18.79 33.58
CA VAL A 441 -18.78 -17.73 34.22
C VAL A 441 -19.97 -17.32 33.34
N ILE A 442 -19.78 -17.27 32.02
CA ILE A 442 -20.83 -16.97 31.02
C ILE A 442 -21.84 -18.11 30.82
N SER A 443 -21.55 -19.31 31.33
CA SER A 443 -22.50 -20.43 31.33
C SER A 443 -23.46 -20.42 32.52
N GLN A 444 -23.18 -19.62 33.56
CA GLN A 444 -23.99 -19.54 34.78
C GLN A 444 -25.31 -18.77 34.56
N PRO A 445 -26.38 -19.07 35.30
CA PRO A 445 -27.61 -18.29 35.26
C PRO A 445 -27.38 -16.85 35.75
N LEU A 446 -28.09 -15.89 35.17
CA LEU A 446 -28.00 -14.48 35.55
C LEU A 446 -28.37 -14.29 37.03
N LEU A 447 -27.46 -13.67 37.80
CA LEU A 447 -27.60 -13.44 39.25
C LEU A 447 -28.85 -12.61 39.63
N ARG A 448 -29.36 -11.81 38.69
CA ARG A 448 -30.65 -11.10 38.77
C ARG A 448 -31.24 -10.93 37.37
N ASN A 449 -32.51 -10.53 37.29
CA ASN A 449 -33.06 -10.04 36.04
C ASN A 449 -32.31 -8.76 35.58
N PRO A 450 -32.03 -8.63 34.28
CA PRO A 450 -31.62 -7.35 33.70
C PRO A 450 -32.74 -6.30 33.79
N ASN A 451 -32.36 -5.05 34.04
CA ASN A 451 -33.25 -3.90 34.18
C ASN A 451 -32.95 -2.86 33.09
N VAL A 452 -33.90 -1.95 32.84
CA VAL A 452 -33.68 -0.78 31.98
C VAL A 452 -32.47 0.05 32.44
N GLY A 453 -31.57 0.36 31.51
CA GLY A 453 -30.33 1.10 31.76
C GLY A 453 -29.10 0.22 32.02
N ASP A 454 -29.26 -1.07 32.32
CA ASP A 454 -28.13 -2.00 32.49
C ASP A 454 -27.32 -2.16 31.20
N PHE A 455 -26.02 -2.41 31.36
CA PHE A 455 -25.14 -2.89 30.29
C PHE A 455 -25.04 -4.42 30.38
N VAL A 456 -25.10 -5.10 29.24
CA VAL A 456 -25.20 -6.57 29.17
C VAL A 456 -24.30 -7.15 28.10
N ILE A 457 -23.82 -8.38 28.32
CA ILE A 457 -23.22 -9.23 27.29
C ILE A 457 -24.31 -10.10 26.67
N ILE A 458 -24.44 -10.02 25.36
CA ILE A 458 -25.38 -10.80 24.55
C ILE A 458 -24.59 -11.78 23.68
N LEU A 459 -25.01 -13.04 23.68
CA LEU A 459 -24.48 -14.09 22.82
C LEU A 459 -25.33 -14.20 21.56
N ILE A 460 -24.69 -14.10 20.39
CA ILE A 460 -25.31 -14.42 19.10
C ILE A 460 -24.58 -15.64 18.52
N GLU A 461 -25.31 -16.74 18.32
CA GLU A 461 -24.81 -17.93 17.63
C GLU A 461 -25.29 -17.95 16.17
N THR A 462 -24.36 -18.13 15.24
CA THR A 462 -24.65 -18.22 13.80
C THR A 462 -24.94 -19.67 13.37
N GLU A 463 -25.62 -19.85 12.23
CA GLU A 463 -25.93 -21.15 11.60
C GLU A 463 -24.75 -22.16 11.59
N LYS A 464 -23.52 -21.65 11.52
CA LYS A 464 -22.27 -22.44 11.48
C LYS A 464 -21.68 -22.71 12.87
N LYS A 465 -22.52 -22.63 13.91
CA LYS A 465 -22.21 -22.79 15.35
C LYS A 465 -21.01 -21.96 15.81
N LYS A 466 -20.90 -20.73 15.30
CA LYS A 466 -19.94 -19.74 15.82
C LYS A 466 -20.67 -18.78 16.74
N LYS A 467 -20.20 -18.74 17.99
CA LYS A 467 -20.55 -17.76 19.02
C LYS A 467 -19.83 -16.43 18.78
N TYR A 468 -20.57 -15.33 18.86
CA TYR A 468 -20.05 -13.97 18.95
C TYR A 468 -20.67 -13.29 20.16
N TYR A 469 -19.86 -12.56 20.91
CA TYR A 469 -20.32 -11.77 22.04
C TYR A 469 -20.44 -10.30 21.64
N TYR A 470 -21.48 -9.64 22.11
CA TYR A 470 -21.75 -8.22 21.89
C TYR A 470 -22.02 -7.55 23.24
N VAL A 471 -21.62 -6.28 23.40
CA VAL A 471 -22.05 -5.46 24.54
C VAL A 471 -23.20 -4.58 24.10
N GLY A 472 -24.30 -4.60 24.85
CA GLY A 472 -25.45 -3.74 24.63
C GLY A 472 -25.87 -3.02 25.91
N LYS A 473 -26.76 -2.03 25.77
CA LYS A 473 -27.44 -1.34 26.85
C LYS A 473 -28.95 -1.52 26.70
N ILE A 474 -29.63 -1.95 27.77
CA ILE A 474 -31.09 -2.12 27.78
C ILE A 474 -31.77 -0.74 27.81
N LEU A 475 -32.75 -0.55 26.93
CA LEU A 475 -33.49 0.70 26.78
C LEU A 475 -34.94 0.60 27.30
N GLU A 476 -35.59 -0.53 27.05
CA GLU A 476 -36.96 -0.81 27.48
C GLU A 476 -37.20 -2.33 27.56
N GLU A 477 -38.21 -2.73 28.32
CA GLU A 477 -38.74 -4.10 28.35
C GLU A 477 -39.73 -4.28 27.19
N SER A 478 -39.71 -5.44 26.54
CA SER A 478 -40.49 -5.68 25.33
C SER A 478 -41.89 -6.22 25.65
N ASN A 479 -42.91 -5.61 25.06
CA ASN A 479 -44.30 -6.07 25.16
C ASN A 479 -44.69 -7.03 24.02
N GLU A 480 -43.76 -7.45 23.16
CA GLU A 480 -44.04 -8.35 22.03
C GLU A 480 -43.72 -9.82 22.39
N PRO A 481 -44.61 -10.78 22.02
CA PRO A 481 -44.42 -12.18 22.38
C PRO A 481 -43.18 -12.77 21.69
N GLY A 482 -42.22 -13.24 22.50
CA GLY A 482 -40.99 -13.89 22.03
C GLY A 482 -39.71 -13.04 22.17
N TYR A 483 -39.80 -11.80 22.66
CA TYR A 483 -38.64 -10.98 23.03
C TYR A 483 -38.88 -10.35 24.41
N ASP A 484 -37.83 -10.24 25.22
CA ASP A 484 -37.93 -9.72 26.59
C ASP A 484 -37.43 -8.28 26.71
N TYR A 485 -36.43 -7.88 25.90
CA TYR A 485 -35.76 -6.59 26.03
C TYR A 485 -35.46 -5.94 24.68
N TYR A 486 -35.51 -4.61 24.63
CA TYR A 486 -34.96 -3.80 23.54
C TYR A 486 -33.61 -3.21 23.95
N VAL A 487 -32.61 -3.39 23.09
CA VAL A 487 -31.20 -3.14 23.39
C VAL A 487 -30.54 -2.33 22.28
N SER A 488 -29.70 -1.36 22.66
CA SER A 488 -28.76 -0.74 21.73
C SER A 488 -27.35 -1.28 21.90
N TYR A 489 -26.71 -1.68 20.80
CA TYR A 489 -25.37 -2.26 20.79
C TYR A 489 -24.26 -1.20 20.76
N LEU A 490 -23.18 -1.48 21.50
CA LEU A 490 -21.98 -0.64 21.52
C LEU A 490 -20.91 -1.19 20.56
N LYS A 491 -20.22 -0.30 19.85
CA LYS A 491 -19.12 -0.68 18.94
C LYS A 491 -17.77 -0.65 19.65
N LEU A 492 -16.96 -1.67 19.37
CA LEU A 492 -15.67 -1.89 20.03
C LEU A 492 -14.58 -0.99 19.43
N LYS A 493 -14.18 0.04 20.17
CA LYS A 493 -13.19 1.04 19.73
C LYS A 493 -11.75 0.60 19.93
N SER A 494 -11.47 -0.24 20.93
CA SER A 494 -10.13 -0.82 21.15
C SER A 494 -10.20 -2.22 21.75
N LYS A 495 -9.58 -3.19 21.08
CA LYS A 495 -9.36 -4.56 21.59
C LYS A 495 -8.21 -4.67 22.60
N VAL A 496 -7.37 -3.64 22.74
CA VAL A 496 -6.26 -3.63 23.71
C VAL A 496 -6.75 -3.18 25.10
N TYR A 497 -7.77 -2.33 25.15
CA TYR A 497 -8.27 -1.71 26.38
C TYR A 497 -9.77 -1.97 26.64
N TYR A 498 -10.40 -2.84 25.83
CA TYR A 498 -11.84 -3.15 25.85
C TYR A 498 -12.74 -1.92 26.03
N LYS A 499 -12.47 -0.90 25.21
CA LYS A 499 -13.23 0.35 25.19
C LYS A 499 -14.35 0.30 24.15
N PHE A 500 -15.56 0.61 24.58
CA PHE A 500 -16.78 0.60 23.80
C PHE A 500 -17.32 2.02 23.61
N ALA A 501 -18.12 2.24 22.56
CA ALA A 501 -18.82 3.51 22.34
C ALA A 501 -20.13 3.31 21.58
N GLU A 502 -21.09 4.20 21.80
CA GLU A 502 -22.33 4.23 21.03
C GLU A 502 -22.05 4.53 19.54
N PRO A 503 -22.67 3.82 18.60
CA PRO A 503 -22.55 4.08 17.17
C PRO A 503 -23.13 5.46 16.79
N LEU A 504 -22.74 5.99 15.63
CA LEU A 504 -23.18 7.32 15.18
C LEU A 504 -24.67 7.34 14.76
N GLU A 505 -25.16 6.19 14.32
CA GLU A 505 -26.58 5.85 14.12
C GLU A 505 -26.87 4.69 15.09
N PRO A 506 -27.94 4.74 15.91
CA PRO A 506 -28.22 3.69 16.89
C PRO A 506 -28.37 2.30 16.25
N ASP A 507 -27.56 1.36 16.72
CA ASP A 507 -27.62 -0.05 16.35
C ASP A 507 -28.52 -0.73 17.40
N MET A 508 -29.73 -1.13 17.03
CA MET A 508 -30.81 -1.49 17.95
C MET A 508 -31.47 -2.82 17.56
N ALA A 509 -31.69 -3.70 18.53
CA ALA A 509 -32.37 -4.97 18.33
C ALA A 509 -33.19 -5.39 19.54
N ARG A 510 -34.11 -6.33 19.31
CA ARG A 510 -34.85 -7.06 20.34
C ARG A 510 -34.10 -8.35 20.65
N VAL A 511 -34.02 -8.72 21.93
CA VAL A 511 -33.31 -9.92 22.39
C VAL A 511 -34.14 -10.69 23.40
N THR A 512 -33.90 -12.00 23.51
CA THR A 512 -34.50 -12.81 24.57
C THR A 512 -33.61 -12.77 25.82
N LYS A 513 -34.21 -13.02 26.98
CA LYS A 513 -33.50 -13.21 28.25
C LYS A 513 -32.49 -14.36 28.19
N ASN A 514 -32.70 -15.34 27.31
CA ASN A 514 -31.77 -16.46 27.11
C ASN A 514 -30.50 -16.05 26.35
N ASP A 515 -30.52 -14.98 25.56
CA ASP A 515 -29.36 -14.50 24.79
C ASP A 515 -28.43 -13.64 25.66
N ILE A 516 -28.98 -13.00 26.70
CA ILE A 516 -28.22 -12.24 27.70
C ILE A 516 -27.48 -13.23 28.61
N LYS A 517 -26.15 -13.12 28.66
CA LYS A 517 -25.28 -14.03 29.44
C LYS A 517 -24.60 -13.40 30.65
N PHE A 518 -24.45 -12.08 30.68
CA PHE A 518 -23.87 -11.38 31.82
C PHE A 518 -24.40 -9.96 31.92
N ILE A 519 -24.55 -9.45 33.15
CA ILE A 519 -24.85 -8.04 33.43
C ILE A 519 -23.54 -7.38 33.88
N LEU A 520 -23.07 -6.41 33.11
CA LEU A 520 -21.80 -5.72 33.36
C LEU A 520 -21.94 -4.70 34.51
N PRO A 521 -20.87 -4.47 35.29
CA PRO A 521 -20.85 -3.39 36.27
C PRO A 521 -20.90 -2.01 35.58
N THR A 522 -21.20 -0.97 36.35
CA THR A 522 -21.24 0.41 35.84
C THR A 522 -19.89 0.80 35.21
N PRO A 523 -19.85 1.27 33.95
CA PRO A 523 -18.59 1.57 33.28
C PRO A 523 -17.93 2.87 33.80
N LYS A 524 -16.59 2.85 33.88
CA LYS A 524 -15.77 4.07 33.96
C LYS A 524 -15.90 4.79 32.60
N ILE A 525 -16.39 6.03 32.59
CA ILE A 525 -16.68 6.81 31.36
C ILE A 525 -15.51 7.76 31.04
N ASP A 526 -14.90 7.59 29.88
CA ASP A 526 -13.80 8.42 29.40
C ASP A 526 -14.22 9.37 28.26
N GLY A 527 -13.96 10.66 28.46
CA GLY A 527 -13.93 11.69 27.41
C GLY A 527 -15.06 12.73 27.44
N SER A 528 -14.73 13.98 27.79
CA SER A 528 -15.67 15.13 27.81
C SER A 528 -15.59 16.02 26.55
N SER A 529 -15.36 15.42 25.37
CA SER A 529 -15.23 16.16 24.10
C SER A 529 -16.36 15.82 23.13
N ARG A 530 -16.83 16.83 22.37
CA ARG A 530 -18.09 16.87 21.59
C ARG A 530 -18.26 15.84 20.44
N ARG A 531 -17.63 14.67 20.45
CA ARG A 531 -17.66 13.72 19.30
C ARG A 531 -17.86 12.23 19.58
N GLN A 532 -17.60 11.72 20.80
CA GLN A 532 -18.12 10.42 21.29
C GLN A 532 -17.71 10.22 22.75
N THR A 533 -18.64 9.72 23.58
CA THR A 533 -18.34 9.12 24.88
C THR A 533 -17.71 7.74 24.69
N THR A 534 -16.87 7.31 25.64
CA THR A 534 -16.34 5.94 25.64
C THR A 534 -16.50 5.28 27.00
N TYR A 535 -16.81 3.99 27.00
CA TYR A 535 -17.10 3.17 28.17
C TYR A 535 -15.98 2.14 28.37
N LYS A 536 -15.39 2.04 29.57
CA LYS A 536 -14.58 0.89 30.00
C LYS A 536 -15.28 0.20 31.17
N PHE A 537 -15.47 -1.11 31.07
CA PHE A 537 -15.99 -1.93 32.16
C PHE A 537 -14.83 -2.41 33.05
N ALA A 538 -15.06 -2.55 34.35
CA ALA A 538 -14.09 -3.05 35.33
C ALA A 538 -14.09 -4.60 35.36
N VAL A 539 -13.94 -5.21 34.17
CA VAL A 539 -14.05 -6.65 33.95
C VAL A 539 -13.12 -7.03 32.81
N ASN A 540 -12.33 -8.10 32.98
CA ASN A 540 -11.43 -8.58 31.95
C ASN A 540 -12.20 -9.40 30.90
N LEU A 541 -12.33 -8.80 29.71
CA LEU A 541 -13.09 -9.30 28.56
C LEU A 541 -12.22 -10.03 27.52
N ALA A 542 -10.96 -10.37 27.86
CA ALA A 542 -9.96 -10.85 26.90
C ALA A 542 -10.30 -12.18 26.22
N LEU A 543 -11.03 -13.06 26.90
CA LEU A 543 -11.33 -14.42 26.43
C LEU A 543 -12.52 -14.48 25.45
N LEU A 544 -13.23 -13.36 25.26
CA LEU A 544 -14.50 -13.32 24.54
C LEU A 544 -14.34 -12.86 23.09
N ASN A 545 -14.95 -13.61 22.17
CA ASN A 545 -14.96 -13.31 20.73
C ASN A 545 -15.90 -12.13 20.37
N PHE A 546 -15.46 -10.91 20.64
CA PHE A 546 -16.11 -9.69 20.15
C PHE A 546 -15.75 -9.42 18.66
N PRO A 547 -16.73 -9.18 17.77
CA PRO A 547 -16.48 -8.65 16.43
C PRO A 547 -16.01 -7.17 16.47
N TYR A 548 -15.85 -6.56 15.30
CA TYR A 548 -15.37 -5.18 15.11
C TYR A 548 -16.48 -4.28 14.56
#